data_AF-A0A7C9NI70-F1
#
_entry.id   AF-A0A7C9NI70-F1
#
_cell.length_a   1.000
_cell.length_b   1.000
_cell.length_c   1.000
_cell.angle_alpha   90.00
_cell.angle_beta   90.00
_cell.angle_gamma   90.00
#
_symmetry.space_group_name_H-M   'P 1'
#
loop_
_entity.id
_entity.type
_entity.pdbx_description
1 polymer ?
#
loop_
_entity_poly.entity_id
_entity_poly.type
_entity_poly.pdbx_seq_one_letter_code
_entity_poly.pdbx_strand_id
1 'polypeptide(L)'
;MLATLSEPGAAADVPTGFSAVAEDLRGNDRALLMIYAQLFSDESMDAVRRTLEARPNVALDEEFRDLPEDADDTTRQALAEQLAPFMDDARADHPVTLELKASAPRQVRAAKAAVGHALEALYNRAQIDVLRRAQMIIAAGRDPR
;
A
#
# COMPACT_ATOMS: atom_id res chain seq x y z
N MET A 1 5.18 43.20 -7.85
CA MET A 1 4.46 42.23 -7.01
C MET A 1 3.81 41.22 -7.94
N LEU A 2 4.37 40.01 -8.05
CA LEU A 2 3.76 38.92 -8.82
C LEU A 2 3.81 37.64 -7.99
N ALA A 3 2.59 37.16 -7.72
CA ALA A 3 2.13 35.88 -7.21
C ALA A 3 3.18 34.94 -6.57
N THR A 4 3.08 34.79 -5.26
CA THR A 4 3.51 33.59 -4.54
C THR A 4 2.85 32.37 -5.18
N LEU A 5 3.67 31.46 -5.71
CA LEU A 5 3.27 30.10 -6.00
C LEU A 5 2.80 29.50 -4.66
N SER A 6 1.50 29.39 -4.45
CA SER A 6 0.98 28.60 -3.34
C SER A 6 1.38 27.15 -3.59
N GLU A 7 2.19 26.58 -2.70
CA GLU A 7 2.42 25.14 -2.65
C GLU A 7 1.06 24.42 -2.59
N PRO A 8 0.85 23.36 -3.37
CA PRO A 8 -0.38 22.60 -3.27
C PRO A 8 -0.44 21.88 -1.91
N GLY A 9 -1.25 22.43 -1.01
CA GLY A 9 -2.21 21.66 -0.24
C GLY A 9 -1.68 20.89 0.96
N ALA A 10 -1.53 21.59 2.09
CA ALA A 10 -1.78 21.04 3.43
C ALA A 10 -3.30 20.79 3.63
N ALA A 11 -3.90 20.02 2.73
CA ALA A 11 -5.30 19.63 2.76
C ALA A 11 -5.32 18.16 3.16
N ALA A 12 -5.67 17.88 4.43
CA ALA A 12 -5.80 16.55 5.04
C ALA A 12 -5.16 15.44 4.20
N ASP A 13 -3.89 15.13 4.46
CA ASP A 13 -3.08 14.19 3.68
C ASP A 13 -3.65 12.75 3.63
N VAL A 14 -4.86 12.51 4.13
CA VAL A 14 -5.55 11.22 4.10
C VAL A 14 -7.03 11.37 3.74
N PRO A 15 -7.66 10.37 3.11
CA PRO A 15 -9.08 10.40 2.80
C PRO A 15 -9.98 10.59 4.02
N THR A 16 -11.14 11.24 3.82
CA THR A 16 -12.17 11.37 4.85
C THR A 16 -12.55 9.99 5.40
N GLY A 17 -12.34 9.78 6.70
CA GLY A 17 -12.53 8.49 7.37
C GLY A 17 -11.25 7.86 7.91
N PHE A 18 -10.06 8.29 7.46
CA PHE A 18 -8.76 7.79 7.92
C PHE A 18 -8.12 8.65 9.02
N SER A 19 -8.83 9.66 9.52
CA SER A 19 -8.29 10.61 10.51
C SER A 19 -7.80 9.92 11.79
N ALA A 20 -8.39 8.79 12.19
CA ALA A 20 -7.99 8.03 13.38
C ALA A 20 -6.62 7.34 13.26
N VAL A 21 -6.16 7.07 12.03
CA VAL A 21 -4.86 6.43 11.75
C VAL A 21 -3.85 7.40 11.12
N ALA A 22 -4.24 8.65 10.90
CA ALA A 22 -3.46 9.65 10.17
C ALA A 22 -2.11 9.97 10.81
N GLU A 23 -2.02 9.92 12.16
CA GLU A 23 -0.79 10.22 12.90
C GLU A 23 0.29 9.15 12.69
N ASP A 24 -0.09 7.89 12.51
CA ASP A 24 0.84 6.78 12.29
C ASP A 24 1.28 6.67 10.81
N LEU A 25 0.47 7.21 9.90
CA LEU A 25 0.75 7.20 8.47
C LEU A 25 1.80 8.26 8.13
N ARG A 26 2.85 7.85 7.41
CA ARG A 26 3.87 8.77 6.86
C ARG A 26 3.57 9.10 5.38
N GLY A 27 4.32 10.05 4.82
CA GLY A 27 4.02 10.69 3.52
C GLY A 27 3.69 9.73 2.36
N ASN A 28 4.41 8.62 2.22
CA ASN A 28 4.18 7.65 1.15
C ASN A 28 2.87 6.87 1.36
N ASP A 29 2.58 6.45 2.59
CA ASP A 29 1.36 5.71 2.93
C ASP A 29 0.12 6.61 2.75
N ARG A 30 0.25 7.88 3.15
CA ARG A 30 -0.75 8.93 2.94
C ARG A 30 -1.04 9.16 1.46
N ALA A 31 -0.01 9.31 0.64
CA ALA A 31 -0.14 9.47 -0.80
C ALA A 31 -0.78 8.24 -1.46
N LEU A 32 -0.38 7.03 -1.06
CA LEU A 32 -0.97 5.79 -1.56
C LEU A 32 -2.46 5.69 -1.23
N LEU A 33 -2.86 6.03 0.00
CA LEU A 33 -4.26 6.03 0.42
C LEU A 33 -5.11 7.03 -0.38
N MET A 34 -4.58 8.20 -0.70
CA MET A 34 -5.26 9.18 -1.55
C MET A 34 -5.49 8.63 -2.96
N ILE A 35 -4.51 7.91 -3.52
CA ILE A 35 -4.63 7.25 -4.82
C ILE A 35 -5.66 6.11 -4.73
N TYR A 36 -5.61 5.30 -3.67
CA TYR A 36 -6.54 4.20 -3.45
C TYR A 36 -7.99 4.70 -3.36
N ALA A 37 -8.23 5.79 -2.63
CA ALA A 37 -9.57 6.37 -2.49
C ALA A 37 -10.19 6.81 -3.83
N GLN A 38 -9.36 7.19 -4.81
CA GLN A 38 -9.81 7.55 -6.16
C GLN A 38 -10.16 6.33 -7.01
N LEU A 39 -9.54 5.19 -6.75
CA LEU A 39 -9.60 4.01 -7.63
C LEU A 39 -10.52 2.91 -7.09
N PHE A 40 -10.56 2.71 -5.78
CA PHE A 40 -11.26 1.62 -5.12
C PHE A 40 -12.57 2.06 -4.49
N SER A 41 -13.49 1.09 -4.35
CA SER A 41 -14.82 1.28 -3.77
C SER A 41 -14.72 1.73 -2.31
N ASP A 42 -15.79 2.35 -1.83
CA ASP A 42 -15.83 2.82 -0.44
C ASP A 42 -15.80 1.65 0.55
N GLU A 43 -16.37 0.49 0.17
CA GLU A 43 -16.27 -0.76 0.94
C GLU A 43 -14.82 -1.26 1.05
N SER A 44 -14.07 -1.21 -0.04
CA SER A 44 -12.64 -1.55 -0.02
C SER A 44 -11.85 -0.57 0.85
N MET A 45 -12.14 0.73 0.76
CA MET A 45 -11.47 1.72 1.62
C MET A 45 -11.82 1.54 3.10
N ASP A 46 -13.05 1.15 3.42
CA ASP A 46 -13.45 0.80 4.78
C ASP A 46 -12.70 -0.44 5.29
N ALA A 47 -12.47 -1.45 4.44
CA ALA A 47 -11.65 -2.61 4.80
C ALA A 47 -10.19 -2.21 5.06
N VAL A 48 -9.59 -1.41 4.17
CA VAL A 48 -8.23 -0.86 4.36
C VAL A 48 -8.12 -0.11 5.69
N ARG A 49 -9.10 0.74 6.01
CA ARG A 49 -9.12 1.47 7.28
C ARG A 49 -9.10 0.53 8.49
N ARG A 50 -9.99 -0.48 8.52
CA ARG A 50 -10.07 -1.43 9.64
C ARG A 50 -8.76 -2.19 9.84
N THR A 51 -8.09 -2.56 8.75
CA THR A 51 -6.79 -3.25 8.82
C THR A 51 -5.70 -2.34 9.40
N LEU A 52 -5.67 -1.06 9.03
CA LEU A 52 -4.73 -0.08 9.62
C LEU A 52 -5.04 0.19 11.09
N GLU A 53 -6.32 0.27 11.47
CA GLU A 53 -6.75 0.44 12.87
C GLU A 53 -6.37 -0.76 13.75
N ALA A 54 -6.38 -1.98 13.20
CA ALA A 54 -5.98 -3.19 13.92
C ALA A 54 -4.48 -3.23 14.25
N ARG A 55 -3.65 -2.40 13.58
CA ARG A 55 -2.19 -2.30 13.77
C ARG A 55 -1.50 -3.67 13.89
N PRO A 56 -1.64 -4.56 12.90
CA PRO A 56 -1.24 -5.96 13.06
C PRO A 56 0.26 -6.14 13.33
N ASN A 57 1.13 -5.24 12.81
CA ASN A 57 2.57 -5.27 13.12
C ASN A 57 3.31 -3.94 12.84
N VAL A 58 3.31 -3.03 13.82
CA VAL A 58 3.95 -1.69 13.68
C VAL A 58 5.46 -1.77 13.44
N ALA A 59 6.16 -2.71 14.07
CA ALA A 59 7.61 -2.85 13.92
C ALA A 59 8.02 -3.32 12.52
N LEU A 60 7.24 -4.26 11.95
CA LEU A 60 7.47 -4.73 10.59
C LEU A 60 7.16 -3.64 9.55
N ASP A 61 6.11 -2.85 9.78
CA ASP A 61 5.79 -1.70 8.93
C ASP A 61 6.92 -0.65 8.96
N GLU A 62 7.55 -0.43 10.12
CA GLU A 62 8.75 0.41 10.27
C GLU A 62 9.96 -0.15 9.53
N GLU A 63 10.26 -1.43 9.68
CA GLU A 63 11.37 -2.07 8.99
C GLU A 63 11.23 -2.02 7.47
N PHE A 64 10.03 -2.26 6.94
CA PHE A 64 9.74 -2.11 5.51
C PHE A 64 9.89 -0.67 5.04
N ARG A 65 9.38 0.28 5.82
CA ARG A 65 9.41 1.71 5.48
C ARG A 65 10.82 2.27 5.44
N ASP A 66 11.67 1.87 6.39
CA ASP A 66 13.03 2.38 6.52
C ASP A 66 14.06 1.55 5.73
N LEU A 67 13.60 0.54 4.97
CA LEU A 67 14.44 -0.28 4.11
C LEU A 67 15.20 0.59 3.08
N PRO A 68 16.54 0.61 3.09
CA PRO A 68 17.32 1.40 2.15
C PRO A 68 17.26 0.82 0.74
N GLU A 69 17.43 1.67 -0.27
CA GLU A 69 17.33 1.27 -1.69
C GLU A 69 18.40 0.22 -2.09
N ASP A 70 19.55 0.25 -1.43
CA ASP A 70 20.69 -0.65 -1.65
C ASP A 70 20.71 -1.85 -0.69
N ALA A 71 19.61 -2.11 0.02
CA ALA A 71 19.48 -3.30 0.87
C ALA A 71 19.77 -4.59 0.09
N ASP A 72 20.53 -5.48 0.72
CA ASP A 72 20.96 -6.72 0.08
C ASP A 72 19.79 -7.72 -0.13
N ASP A 73 20.04 -8.71 -0.99
CA ASP A 73 19.05 -9.73 -1.32
C ASP A 73 18.55 -10.51 -0.11
N THR A 74 19.42 -10.74 0.88
CA THR A 74 19.08 -11.48 2.10
C THR A 74 18.08 -10.71 2.95
N THR A 75 18.33 -9.42 3.16
CA THR A 75 17.46 -8.50 3.91
C THR A 75 16.11 -8.38 3.22
N ARG A 76 16.11 -8.17 1.90
CA ARG A 76 14.87 -8.09 1.11
C ARG A 76 14.07 -9.41 1.16
N GLN A 77 14.75 -10.55 1.12
CA GLN A 77 14.09 -11.85 1.22
C GLN A 77 13.47 -12.08 2.61
N ALA A 78 14.22 -11.83 3.68
CA ALA A 78 13.75 -12.03 5.05
C ALA A 78 12.53 -11.14 5.35
N LEU A 79 12.56 -9.88 4.92
CA LEU A 79 11.44 -8.96 5.10
C LEU A 79 10.21 -9.39 4.30
N ALA A 80 10.40 -9.93 3.09
CA ALA A 80 9.31 -10.47 2.28
C ALA A 80 8.63 -11.69 2.92
N GLU A 81 9.42 -12.58 3.53
CA GLU A 81 8.89 -13.74 4.26
C GLU A 81 8.08 -13.34 5.49
N GLN A 82 8.50 -12.27 6.18
CA GLN A 82 7.76 -11.72 7.31
C GLN A 82 6.47 -11.01 6.87
N LEU A 83 6.48 -10.30 5.73
CA LEU A 83 5.32 -9.58 5.21
C LEU A 83 4.28 -10.48 4.54
N ALA A 84 4.69 -11.58 3.91
CA ALA A 84 3.79 -12.44 3.14
C ALA A 84 2.54 -12.91 3.91
N PRO A 85 2.61 -13.34 5.18
CA PRO A 85 1.42 -13.71 5.96
C PRO A 85 0.42 -12.56 6.17
N PHE A 86 0.92 -11.32 6.33
CA PHE A 86 0.06 -10.14 6.52
C PHE A 86 -0.59 -9.66 5.22
N MET A 87 0.06 -9.92 4.09
CA MET A 87 -0.45 -9.61 2.75
C MET A 87 -1.35 -10.73 2.17
N ASP A 88 -1.39 -11.92 2.79
CA ASP A 88 -2.23 -13.02 2.34
C ASP A 88 -3.64 -12.88 2.89
N ASP A 89 -4.56 -12.30 2.11
CA ASP A 89 -5.97 -12.15 2.48
C ASP A 89 -6.63 -13.46 2.96
N ALA A 90 -6.18 -14.63 2.47
CA ALA A 90 -6.73 -15.92 2.89
C ALA A 90 -6.36 -16.31 4.33
N ARG A 91 -5.34 -15.68 4.90
CA ARG A 91 -4.81 -15.95 6.25
C ARG A 91 -4.85 -14.73 7.17
N ALA A 92 -5.14 -13.55 6.64
CA ALA A 92 -5.20 -12.32 7.40
C ALA A 92 -6.41 -12.31 8.34
N ASP A 93 -6.19 -11.83 9.57
CA ASP A 93 -7.28 -11.58 10.54
C ASP A 93 -8.25 -10.49 10.04
N HIS A 94 -7.76 -9.60 9.18
CA HIS A 94 -8.51 -8.50 8.58
C HIS A 94 -8.28 -8.47 7.05
N PRO A 95 -8.93 -9.35 6.28
CA PRO A 95 -8.74 -9.43 4.84
C PRO A 95 -9.23 -8.17 4.13
N VAL A 96 -8.48 -7.72 3.10
CA VAL A 96 -8.79 -6.51 2.35
C VAL A 96 -9.05 -6.85 0.89
N THR A 97 -10.32 -6.98 0.52
CA THR A 97 -10.70 -7.12 -0.89
C THR A 97 -10.70 -5.75 -1.56
N LEU A 98 -9.75 -5.51 -2.46
CA LEU A 98 -9.68 -4.29 -3.27
C LEU A 98 -10.52 -4.41 -4.54
N GLU A 99 -11.64 -3.71 -4.57
CA GLU A 99 -12.57 -3.65 -5.69
C GLU A 99 -12.52 -2.28 -6.37
N LEU A 100 -12.28 -2.27 -7.68
CA LEU A 100 -12.20 -1.03 -8.44
C LEU A 100 -13.59 -0.41 -8.62
N LYS A 101 -13.68 0.91 -8.48
CA LYS A 101 -14.86 1.71 -8.89
C LYS A 101 -15.15 1.55 -10.40
N ALA A 102 -14.12 1.26 -11.18
CA ALA A 102 -14.20 1.08 -12.62
C ALA A 102 -14.87 -0.23 -13.02
N SER A 103 -15.96 -0.16 -13.78
CA SER A 103 -16.65 -1.36 -14.31
C SER A 103 -16.25 -1.70 -15.75
N ALA A 104 -15.71 -0.74 -16.52
CA ALA A 104 -15.33 -0.97 -17.91
C ALA A 104 -13.90 -1.54 -18.02
N PRO A 105 -13.64 -2.55 -18.88
CA PRO A 105 -12.31 -3.19 -18.99
C PRO A 105 -11.16 -2.22 -19.27
N ARG A 106 -11.40 -1.16 -20.05
CA ARG A 106 -10.39 -0.13 -20.34
C ARG A 106 -10.04 0.69 -19.09
N GLN A 107 -11.04 1.05 -18.29
CA GLN A 107 -10.86 1.81 -17.07
C GLN A 107 -10.16 0.97 -16.00
N VAL A 108 -10.49 -0.32 -15.90
CA VAL A 108 -9.79 -1.28 -15.02
C VAL A 108 -8.30 -1.35 -15.35
N ARG A 109 -7.94 -1.44 -16.64
CA ARG A 109 -6.52 -1.44 -17.06
C ARG A 109 -5.83 -0.13 -16.70
N ALA A 110 -6.47 1.01 -16.92
CA ALA A 110 -5.92 2.31 -16.56
C ALA A 110 -5.71 2.45 -15.05
N ALA A 111 -6.65 1.98 -14.23
CA ALA A 111 -6.52 2.00 -12.77
C ALA A 111 -5.35 1.13 -12.29
N LYS A 112 -5.18 -0.08 -12.84
CA LYS A 112 -4.04 -0.95 -12.52
C LYS A 112 -2.70 -0.30 -12.90
N ALA A 113 -2.62 0.34 -14.06
CA ALA A 113 -1.42 1.08 -14.46
C ALA A 113 -1.13 2.26 -13.53
N ALA A 114 -2.17 3.01 -13.12
CA ALA A 114 -2.02 4.11 -12.17
C ALA A 114 -1.48 3.65 -10.82
N VAL A 115 -1.98 2.52 -10.29
CA VAL A 115 -1.43 1.90 -9.06
C VAL A 115 0.04 1.51 -9.25
N GLY A 116 0.40 0.89 -10.38
CA GLY A 116 1.79 0.51 -10.67
C GLY A 116 2.73 1.73 -10.68
N HIS A 117 2.35 2.80 -11.37
CA HIS A 117 3.14 4.03 -11.39
C HIS A 117 3.21 4.72 -10.03
N ALA A 118 2.15 4.66 -9.24
CA ALA A 118 2.16 5.17 -7.87
C ALA A 118 3.18 4.41 -7.01
N LEU A 119 3.19 3.07 -7.08
CA LEU A 119 4.15 2.27 -6.33
C LEU A 119 5.60 2.59 -6.72
N GLU A 120 5.88 2.74 -8.02
CA GLU A 120 7.20 3.13 -8.53
C GLU A 120 7.64 4.54 -8.10
N ALA A 121 6.68 5.47 -7.93
CA ALA A 121 6.95 6.83 -7.51
C ALA A 121 7.11 6.96 -5.98
N LEU A 122 6.42 6.13 -5.21
CA LEU A 122 6.34 6.22 -3.75
C LEU A 122 7.34 5.31 -3.03
N TYR A 123 7.69 4.17 -3.60
CA TYR A 123 8.59 3.20 -2.96
C TYR A 123 9.92 3.11 -3.70
N ASN A 124 10.99 2.88 -2.94
CA ASN A 124 12.29 2.63 -3.53
C ASN A 124 12.36 1.22 -4.15
N ARG A 125 13.43 0.96 -4.90
CA ARG A 125 13.61 -0.30 -5.63
C ARG A 125 13.66 -1.52 -4.71
N ALA A 126 14.23 -1.40 -3.51
CA ALA A 126 14.28 -2.49 -2.54
C ALA A 126 12.88 -2.81 -1.99
N GLN A 127 12.11 -1.79 -1.60
CA GLN A 127 10.74 -1.95 -1.11
C GLN A 127 9.82 -2.60 -2.15
N ILE A 128 9.89 -2.17 -3.41
CA ILE A 128 9.12 -2.79 -4.50
C ILE A 128 9.52 -4.27 -4.69
N ASP A 129 10.80 -4.60 -4.55
CA ASP A 129 11.28 -5.97 -4.67
C ASP A 129 10.78 -6.86 -3.52
N VAL A 130 10.74 -6.35 -2.29
CA VAL A 130 10.16 -7.03 -1.13
C VAL A 130 8.68 -7.34 -1.36
N LEU A 131 7.87 -6.36 -1.79
CA LEU A 131 6.45 -6.58 -2.09
C LEU A 131 6.25 -7.65 -3.18
N ARG A 132 7.11 -7.66 -4.19
CA ARG A 132 7.08 -8.68 -5.25
C ARG A 132 7.40 -10.08 -4.71
N ARG A 133 8.44 -10.22 -3.88
CA ARG A 133 8.82 -11.49 -3.26
C ARG A 133 7.72 -12.02 -2.34
N ALA A 134 7.11 -11.15 -1.54
CA ALA A 134 6.01 -11.51 -0.66
C ALA A 134 4.83 -12.10 -1.47
N GLN A 135 4.45 -11.45 -2.57
CA GLN A 135 3.42 -11.95 -3.48
C GLN A 135 3.77 -13.32 -4.10
N MET A 136 5.03 -13.55 -4.44
CA MET A 136 5.50 -14.86 -4.94
C MET A 136 5.40 -15.96 -3.87
N ILE A 137 5.73 -15.65 -2.62
CA ILE A 137 5.62 -16.56 -1.48
C ILE A 137 4.15 -16.96 -1.26
N ILE A 138 3.24 -15.99 -1.28
CA ILE A 138 1.79 -16.21 -1.16
C ILE A 138 1.30 -17.12 -2.29
N ALA A 139 1.66 -16.80 -3.54
CA ALA A 139 1.26 -17.60 -4.69
C ALA A 139 1.77 -19.05 -4.60
N ALA A 140 3.02 -19.25 -4.18
CA ALA A 140 3.60 -20.58 -3.99
C ALA A 140 2.94 -21.36 -2.84
N GLY A 141 2.51 -20.68 -1.77
CA GLY A 141 1.80 -21.31 -0.65
C GLY A 141 0.34 -21.67 -0.96
N ARG A 142 -0.25 -21.10 -2.01
CA ARG A 142 -1.61 -21.38 -2.48
C ARG A 142 -1.70 -22.54 -3.47
N ASP A 143 -0.58 -23.00 -4.02
CA ASP A 143 -0.54 -24.13 -4.95
C ASP A 143 -0.48 -25.44 -4.14
N PRO A 144 -1.57 -26.22 -4.03
CA PRO A 144 -1.53 -27.49 -3.33
C PRO A 144 -0.80 -28.49 -4.22
N ARG A 145 0.40 -28.91 -3.82
CA ARG A 145 0.99 -30.14 -4.36
C ARG A 145 0.14 -31.35 -4.02
#